data_AF-A0A964NJE2-F1
#
_entry.id   AF-A0A964NJE2-F1
#
_cell.length_a   1.000
_cell.length_b   1.000
_cell.length_c   1.000
_cell.angle_alpha   90.00
_cell.angle_beta   90.00
_cell.angle_gamma   90.00
#
_symmetry.space_group_name_H-M   'P 1'
#
loop_
_entity.id
_entity.type
_entity.pdbx_description
1 polymer ?
#
loop_
_entity_poly.entity_id
_entity_poly.type
_entity_poly.pdbx_seq_one_letter_code
_entity_poly.pdbx_strand_id
1 'polypeptide(L)'
;MKLLVVAIAAVCALHAGCASAQPAPPFPPQRAVDDRTLVLNGQGERRVFPIGLVYLAALYVENRTASGEEVLRSPGPKLVELRFQTGLSESRVRTSFTDSLRSACPAPCQLTAQIDAFVLGFPRMNERDVVVLAFRTAGVDVTINGQPVD
;
A
#
# COMPACT_ATOMS: atom_id res chain seq x y z
N MET A 1 7.21 -62.66 33.41
CA MET A 1 5.87 -62.66 32.78
C MET A 1 4.90 -61.87 33.64
N LYS A 2 4.76 -60.57 33.39
CA LYS A 2 3.53 -59.75 33.57
C LYS A 2 3.87 -58.29 33.24
N LEU A 3 3.14 -57.77 32.25
CA LEU A 3 3.22 -56.41 31.73
C LEU A 3 2.85 -55.39 32.82
N LEU A 4 3.50 -54.23 32.81
CA LEU A 4 2.88 -53.00 33.27
C LEU A 4 3.07 -51.94 32.18
N VAL A 5 1.98 -51.66 31.47
CA VAL A 5 1.86 -50.62 30.46
C VAL A 5 1.71 -49.29 31.20
N VAL A 6 2.71 -48.41 31.08
CA VAL A 6 2.61 -47.03 31.57
C VAL A 6 2.00 -46.20 30.44
N ALA A 7 0.73 -45.83 30.60
CA ALA A 7 0.04 -44.90 29.72
C ALA A 7 0.54 -43.47 30.00
N ILE A 8 1.39 -42.93 29.13
CA ILE A 8 1.74 -41.52 29.14
C ILE A 8 0.63 -40.76 28.42
N ALA A 9 -0.21 -40.08 29.20
CA ALA A 9 -1.19 -39.13 28.69
C ALA A 9 -0.44 -37.91 28.14
N ALA A 10 -0.31 -37.84 26.81
CA ALA A 10 0.14 -36.65 26.11
C ALA A 10 -0.95 -35.57 26.21
N VAL A 11 -0.82 -34.68 27.18
CA VAL A 11 -1.59 -33.44 27.24
C VAL A 11 -1.16 -32.60 26.04
N CYS A 12 -1.95 -32.63 24.96
CA CYS A 12 -1.89 -31.63 23.91
C CYS A 12 -2.23 -30.28 24.54
N ALA A 13 -1.19 -29.52 24.90
CA ALA A 13 -1.33 -28.09 25.17
C ALA A 13 -1.81 -27.45 23.87
N LEU A 14 -3.13 -27.19 23.80
CA LEU A 14 -3.70 -26.24 22.86
C LEU A 14 -3.00 -24.90 23.11
N HIS A 15 -1.93 -24.64 22.35
CA HIS A 15 -1.51 -23.29 22.12
C HIS A 15 -2.61 -22.67 21.26
N ALA A 16 -3.58 -22.04 21.91
CA ALA A 16 -4.35 -20.98 21.31
C ALA A 16 -3.33 -19.91 20.90
N GLY A 17 -2.74 -20.09 19.72
CA GLY A 17 -1.91 -19.09 19.10
C GLY A 17 -2.82 -17.90 18.88
N CYS A 18 -2.71 -16.90 19.75
CA CYS A 18 -2.95 -15.54 19.33
C CYS A 18 -2.02 -15.34 18.14
N ALA A 19 -2.55 -15.51 16.92
CA ALA A 19 -1.88 -15.10 15.71
C ALA A 19 -1.71 -13.58 15.86
N SER A 20 -0.61 -13.17 16.47
CA SER A 20 -0.18 -11.78 16.42
C SER A 20 -0.08 -11.46 14.93
N ALA A 21 -0.83 -10.46 14.49
CA ALA A 21 -0.67 -9.93 13.14
C ALA A 21 0.83 -9.65 12.97
N GLN A 22 1.49 -10.42 12.11
CA GLN A 22 2.91 -10.20 11.87
C GLN A 22 3.07 -8.76 11.37
N PRO A 23 3.98 -7.97 11.95
CA PRO A 23 4.22 -6.62 11.50
C PRO A 23 4.58 -6.65 10.02
N ALA A 24 4.10 -5.66 9.26
CA ALA A 24 4.48 -5.53 7.87
C ALA A 24 6.02 -5.52 7.74
N PRO A 25 6.59 -6.23 6.75
CA PRO A 25 8.03 -6.20 6.54
C PRO A 25 8.49 -4.75 6.27
N PRO A 26 9.77 -4.44 6.52
CA PRO A 26 10.31 -3.13 6.18
C PRO A 26 10.20 -2.86 4.67
N PHE A 27 10.14 -1.59 4.30
CA PHE A 27 10.23 -1.20 2.90
C PHE A 27 11.65 -1.46 2.39
N PRO A 28 11.82 -2.01 1.17
CA PRO A 28 13.15 -2.20 0.60
C PRO A 28 13.84 -0.85 0.43
N PRO A 29 15.18 -0.79 0.56
CA PRO A 29 15.93 0.47 0.46
C PRO A 29 15.91 1.06 -0.96
N GLN A 30 15.66 0.23 -1.97
CA GLN A 30 15.63 0.61 -3.38
C GLN A 30 14.51 -0.11 -4.12
N ARG A 31 14.04 0.51 -5.20
CA ARG A 31 13.08 -0.05 -6.16
C ARG A 31 13.52 0.30 -7.57
N ALA A 32 13.26 -0.57 -8.53
CA ALA A 32 13.46 -0.27 -9.94
C ALA A 32 12.14 0.19 -10.58
N VAL A 33 12.20 1.25 -11.38
CA VAL A 33 11.14 1.67 -12.30
C VAL A 33 11.81 1.89 -13.64
N ASP A 34 11.39 1.11 -14.65
CA ASP A 34 12.01 1.08 -15.97
C ASP A 34 13.52 0.78 -15.88
N ASP A 35 14.38 1.64 -16.42
CA ASP A 35 15.84 1.56 -16.35
C ASP A 35 16.45 2.33 -15.15
N ARG A 36 15.61 2.87 -14.26
CA ARG A 36 16.02 3.72 -13.14
C ARG A 36 15.92 3.00 -11.81
N THR A 37 16.96 3.17 -10.99
CA THR A 37 16.95 2.76 -9.58
C THR A 37 16.55 3.94 -8.71
N LEU A 38 15.46 3.77 -7.97
CA LEU A 38 14.94 4.74 -7.01
C LEU A 38 15.34 4.32 -5.60
N VAL A 39 15.68 5.29 -4.76
CA VAL A 39 16.00 5.10 -3.35
C VAL A 39 14.81 5.46 -2.46
N LEU A 40 14.67 4.77 -1.33
CA LEU A 40 13.66 5.10 -0.32
C LEU A 40 13.92 6.53 0.21
N ASN A 41 13.01 7.45 -0.08
CA ASN A 41 13.07 8.84 0.37
C ASN A 41 12.52 8.99 1.79
N GLY A 42 11.38 8.33 2.05
CA GLY A 42 10.69 8.39 3.33
C GLY A 42 9.50 7.44 3.36
N GLN A 43 9.00 7.19 4.56
CA GLN A 43 7.84 6.36 4.82
C GLN A 43 6.96 6.97 5.91
N GLY A 44 5.67 6.64 5.93
CA GLY A 44 4.71 7.16 6.90
C GLY A 44 3.46 6.31 7.03
N GLU A 45 2.60 6.66 7.98
CA GLU A 45 1.35 5.97 8.26
C GLU A 45 0.15 6.81 7.83
N ARG A 46 -0.87 6.17 7.25
CA ARG A 46 -2.19 6.76 7.09
C ARG A 46 -3.12 6.20 8.15
N ARG A 47 -3.56 7.05 9.07
CA ARG A 47 -4.59 6.72 10.06
C ARG A 47 -5.88 7.50 9.78
N VAL A 48 -7.02 6.84 9.92
CA VAL A 48 -8.35 7.45 9.76
C VAL A 48 -9.20 7.06 10.95
N PHE A 49 -9.75 8.03 11.68
CA PHE A 49 -10.67 7.74 12.79
C PHE A 49 -12.07 7.42 12.25
N PRO A 50 -12.78 6.39 12.76
CA PRO A 50 -12.40 5.44 13.82
C PRO A 50 -11.71 4.14 13.32
N ILE A 51 -11.35 4.05 12.03
CA ILE A 51 -10.79 2.84 11.39
C ILE A 51 -9.42 2.45 11.97
N GLY A 52 -8.59 3.42 12.37
CA GLY A 52 -7.23 3.18 12.81
C GLY A 52 -6.21 3.25 11.67
N LEU A 53 -5.19 2.39 11.70
CA LEU A 53 -4.12 2.34 10.70
C LEU A 53 -4.62 1.70 9.39
N VAL A 54 -4.69 2.50 8.33
CA VAL A 54 -5.19 2.07 7.03
C VAL A 54 -4.07 1.46 6.20
N TYR A 55 -2.95 2.17 6.05
CA TYR A 55 -1.80 1.67 5.31
C TYR A 55 -0.49 2.32 5.79
N LEU A 56 0.61 1.64 5.50
CA LEU A 56 1.95 2.22 5.49
C LEU A 56 2.27 2.70 4.07
N ALA A 57 2.82 3.90 3.92
CA ALA A 57 3.21 4.46 2.65
C ALA A 57 4.73 4.64 2.59
N ALA A 58 5.33 4.36 1.44
CA ALA A 58 6.72 4.68 1.14
C ALA A 58 6.82 5.47 -0.17
N LEU A 59 7.71 6.46 -0.18
CA LEU A 59 8.05 7.26 -1.35
C LEU A 59 9.47 6.91 -1.80
N TYR A 60 9.61 6.63 -3.08
CA TYR A 60 10.88 6.36 -3.76
C TYR A 60 11.14 7.41 -4.84
N VAL A 61 12.37 7.90 -4.89
CA VAL A 61 12.84 8.93 -5.84
C VAL A 61 14.27 8.61 -6.27
N GLU A 62 14.74 9.18 -7.38
CA GLU A 62 16.14 8.98 -7.82
C GLU A 62 17.15 9.59 -6.83
N ASN A 63 16.89 10.83 -6.38
CA ASN A 63 17.77 11.56 -5.48
C ASN A 63 17.02 11.91 -4.19
N ARG A 64 17.50 11.40 -3.05
CA ARG A 64 16.88 11.65 -1.76
C ARG A 64 16.84 13.17 -1.48
N THR A 65 15.68 13.66 -1.06
CA THR A 65 15.48 15.06 -0.69
C THR A 65 14.43 15.19 0.42
N ALA A 66 14.58 16.21 1.25
CA ALA A 66 13.58 16.62 2.23
C ALA A 66 12.58 17.65 1.66
N SER A 67 12.81 18.17 0.44
CA SER A 67 11.94 19.16 -0.20
C SER A 67 10.85 18.48 -1.01
N GLY A 68 9.59 18.62 -0.56
CA GLY A 68 8.43 18.12 -1.32
C GLY A 68 8.29 18.79 -2.68
N GLU A 69 8.69 20.06 -2.80
CA GLU A 69 8.66 20.82 -4.04
C GLU A 69 9.65 20.25 -5.08
N GLU A 70 10.85 19.86 -4.65
CA GLU A 70 11.82 19.17 -5.50
C GLU A 70 11.31 17.81 -5.95
N VAL A 71 10.65 17.06 -5.06
CA VAL A 71 10.00 15.79 -5.43
C VAL A 71 8.96 16.04 -6.51
N LEU A 72 8.06 17.01 -6.33
CA LEU A 72 6.99 17.28 -7.30
C LEU A 72 7.53 17.70 -8.67
N ARG A 73 8.59 18.54 -8.70
CA ARG A 73 9.17 19.05 -9.95
C ARG A 73 10.20 18.14 -10.59
N SER A 74 10.65 17.07 -9.92
CA SER A 74 11.67 16.21 -10.51
C SER A 74 11.16 15.58 -11.81
N PRO A 75 11.95 15.60 -12.90
CA PRO A 75 11.51 15.07 -14.19
C PRO A 75 11.52 13.55 -14.25
N GLY A 76 12.26 12.91 -13.33
CA GLY A 76 12.44 11.47 -13.24
C GLY A 76 11.25 10.73 -12.62
N PRO A 77 11.21 9.39 -12.78
CA PRO A 77 10.16 8.57 -12.19
C PRO A 77 10.14 8.68 -10.67
N LYS A 78 8.93 8.57 -10.13
CA LYS A 78 8.67 8.49 -8.69
C LYS A 78 7.79 7.28 -8.44
N LEU A 79 7.97 6.64 -7.30
CA LEU A 79 7.15 5.48 -6.91
C LEU A 79 6.59 5.67 -5.51
N VAL A 80 5.28 5.49 -5.39
CA VAL A 80 4.61 5.39 -4.09
C VAL A 80 4.13 3.96 -3.89
N GLU A 81 4.50 3.36 -2.78
CA GLU A 81 4.04 2.03 -2.38
C GLU A 81 3.17 2.15 -1.13
N LEU A 82 1.94 1.63 -1.20
CA LEU A 82 0.99 1.59 -0.09
C LEU A 82 0.78 0.14 0.33
N ARG A 83 1.01 -0.19 1.61
CA ARG A 83 0.80 -1.52 2.20
C ARG A 83 -0.37 -1.46 3.18
N PHE A 84 -1.52 -1.97 2.76
CA PHE A 84 -2.74 -1.93 3.56
C PHE A 84 -2.62 -2.76 4.84
N GLN A 85 -3.02 -2.15 5.94
CA GLN A 85 -3.07 -2.75 7.28
C GLN A 85 -4.53 -3.00 7.73
N THR A 86 -5.49 -2.45 7.00
CA THR A 86 -6.93 -2.65 7.24
C THR A 86 -7.66 -2.75 5.89
N GLY A 87 -8.60 -3.68 5.79
CA GLY A 87 -9.45 -3.80 4.60
C GLY A 87 -10.49 -2.68 4.50
N LEU A 88 -10.75 -2.19 3.28
CA LEU A 88 -11.72 -1.14 2.99
C LEU A 88 -12.67 -1.59 1.87
N SER A 89 -13.96 -1.27 1.99
CA SER A 89 -14.92 -1.50 0.90
C SER A 89 -14.53 -0.71 -0.36
N GLU A 90 -14.85 -1.26 -1.52
CA GLU A 90 -14.66 -0.60 -2.82
C GLU A 90 -15.25 0.82 -2.83
N SER A 91 -16.49 0.98 -2.35
CA SER A 91 -17.15 2.28 -2.24
C SER A 91 -16.35 3.29 -1.42
N ARG A 92 -15.79 2.87 -0.28
CA ARG A 92 -15.01 3.76 0.60
C ARG A 92 -13.70 4.18 -0.06
N VAL A 93 -13.02 3.25 -0.73
CA VAL A 93 -11.77 3.53 -1.45
C VAL A 93 -12.02 4.53 -2.57
N ARG A 94 -13.04 4.25 -3.39
CA ARG A 94 -13.41 5.11 -4.53
C ARG A 94 -13.85 6.50 -4.09
N THR A 95 -14.71 6.61 -3.08
CA THR A 95 -15.11 7.92 -2.52
C THR A 95 -13.91 8.69 -1.97
N SER A 96 -13.01 8.02 -1.23
CA SER A 96 -11.84 8.70 -0.65
C SER A 96 -10.91 9.28 -1.72
N PHE A 97 -10.66 8.53 -2.80
CA PHE A 97 -9.87 9.04 -3.94
C PHE A 97 -10.61 10.13 -4.71
N THR A 98 -11.90 9.95 -4.96
CA THR A 98 -12.75 10.94 -5.64
C THR A 98 -12.69 12.29 -4.92
N ASP A 99 -12.95 12.30 -3.62
CA ASP A 99 -12.98 13.52 -2.80
C ASP A 99 -11.60 14.20 -2.77
N SER A 100 -10.53 13.41 -2.61
CA SER A 100 -9.16 13.92 -2.54
C SER A 100 -8.72 14.54 -3.88
N LEU A 101 -8.97 13.85 -4.99
CA LEU A 101 -8.54 14.29 -6.32
C LEU A 101 -9.37 15.46 -6.84
N ARG A 102 -10.69 15.48 -6.58
CA ARG A 102 -11.54 16.62 -6.95
C ARG A 102 -11.26 17.85 -6.11
N SER A 103 -10.91 17.69 -4.83
CA SER A 103 -10.42 18.80 -4.00
C SER A 103 -9.10 19.37 -4.52
N ALA A 104 -8.20 18.50 -4.99
CA ALA A 104 -6.92 18.92 -5.58
C ALA A 104 -7.06 19.51 -7.01
N CYS A 105 -8.17 19.24 -7.70
CA CYS A 105 -8.46 19.74 -9.05
C CYS A 105 -9.86 20.38 -9.11
N PRO A 106 -10.02 21.60 -8.60
CA PRO A 106 -11.30 22.31 -8.65
C PRO A 106 -11.72 22.65 -10.08
N ALA A 107 -13.01 22.90 -10.29
CA ALA A 107 -13.55 23.20 -11.61
C ALA A 107 -13.03 24.54 -12.18
N PRO A 108 -12.74 24.62 -13.51
CA PRO A 108 -12.80 23.54 -14.49
C PRO A 108 -11.56 22.61 -14.43
N CYS A 109 -11.78 21.35 -14.06
CA CYS A 109 -10.72 20.34 -13.99
C CYS A 109 -10.52 19.67 -15.36
N GLN A 110 -9.30 19.74 -15.89
CA GLN A 110 -8.94 19.12 -17.18
C GLN A 110 -8.68 17.60 -17.06
N LEU A 111 -8.66 17.08 -15.83
CA LEU A 111 -8.32 15.69 -15.52
C LEU A 111 -9.53 14.84 -15.14
N THR A 112 -10.76 15.33 -15.32
CA THR A 112 -11.98 14.65 -14.83
C THR A 112 -12.08 13.22 -15.34
N ALA A 113 -11.89 12.98 -16.64
CA ALA A 113 -11.98 11.65 -17.23
C ALA A 113 -10.89 10.70 -16.70
N GLN A 114 -9.68 11.22 -16.50
CA GLN A 114 -8.54 10.46 -15.97
C GLN A 114 -8.74 10.13 -14.48
N ILE A 115 -9.28 11.07 -13.70
CA ILE A 115 -9.64 10.86 -12.29
C ILE A 115 -10.73 9.79 -12.19
N ASP A 116 -11.77 9.87 -13.03
CA ASP A 116 -12.86 8.88 -12.99
C ASP A 116 -12.36 7.48 -13.39
N ALA A 117 -11.53 7.36 -14.43
CA ALA A 117 -10.90 6.10 -14.81
C ALA A 117 -10.00 5.53 -13.69
N PHE A 118 -9.14 6.37 -13.13
CA PHE A 118 -8.29 6.00 -11.99
C PHE A 118 -9.12 5.48 -10.81
N VAL A 119 -10.19 6.18 -10.45
CA VAL A 119 -11.07 5.79 -9.33
C VAL A 119 -11.77 4.45 -9.63
N LEU A 120 -12.26 4.26 -10.86
CA LEU A 120 -12.95 3.02 -11.26
C LEU A 120 -12.04 1.80 -11.17
N GLY A 121 -10.74 1.96 -11.42
CA GLY A 121 -9.78 0.88 -11.31
C GLY A 121 -9.63 0.27 -9.89
N PHE A 122 -9.96 1.00 -8.83
CA PHE A 122 -9.77 0.49 -7.47
C PHE A 122 -10.89 -0.46 -7.04
N PRO A 123 -10.57 -1.71 -6.65
CA PRO A 123 -11.51 -2.66 -6.06
C PRO A 123 -11.64 -2.44 -4.54
N ARG A 124 -12.31 -3.38 -3.88
CA ARG A 124 -12.17 -3.56 -2.43
C ARG A 124 -10.69 -3.81 -2.09
N MET A 125 -10.18 -3.12 -1.07
CA MET A 125 -8.84 -3.38 -0.54
C MET A 125 -8.94 -4.31 0.67
N ASN A 126 -8.00 -5.24 0.78
CA ASN A 126 -7.85 -6.17 1.88
C ASN A 126 -6.62 -5.82 2.72
N GLU A 127 -6.56 -6.38 3.92
CA GLU A 127 -5.32 -6.35 4.71
C GLU A 127 -4.21 -7.03 3.91
N ARG A 128 -3.00 -6.45 3.97
CA ARG A 128 -1.80 -6.85 3.22
C ARG A 128 -1.80 -6.57 1.72
N ASP A 129 -2.87 -6.00 1.15
CA ASP A 129 -2.81 -5.56 -0.25
C ASP A 129 -1.72 -4.49 -0.42
N VAL A 130 -1.00 -4.60 -1.53
CA VAL A 130 0.07 -3.67 -1.91
C VAL A 130 -0.34 -2.92 -3.17
N VAL A 131 -0.47 -1.60 -3.05
CA VAL A 131 -0.69 -0.71 -4.19
C VAL A 131 0.63 -0.04 -4.55
N VAL A 132 1.01 -0.07 -5.81
CA VAL A 132 2.16 0.69 -6.33
C VAL A 132 1.66 1.69 -7.36
N LEU A 133 2.00 2.96 -7.15
CA LEU A 133 1.77 4.06 -8.08
C LEU A 133 3.13 4.49 -8.64
N ALA A 134 3.39 4.19 -9.91
CA ALA A 134 4.62 4.56 -10.61
C ALA A 134 4.35 5.78 -11.51
N PHE A 135 4.80 6.95 -11.08
CA PHE A 135 4.66 8.21 -11.78
C PHE A 135 5.78 8.36 -12.80
N ARG A 136 5.41 8.68 -14.05
CA ARG A 136 6.29 8.94 -15.19
C ARG A 136 5.85 10.22 -15.89
N THR A 137 6.64 10.70 -16.84
CA THR A 137 6.25 11.83 -17.69
C THR A 137 4.96 11.56 -18.46
N ALA A 138 4.72 10.30 -18.85
CA ALA A 138 3.53 9.89 -19.60
C ALA A 138 2.26 9.74 -18.74
N GLY A 139 2.37 9.66 -17.42
CA GLY A 139 1.22 9.39 -16.54
C GLY A 139 1.58 8.60 -15.30
N VAL A 140 0.60 7.84 -14.77
CA VAL A 140 0.75 7.02 -13.57
C VAL A 140 0.30 5.60 -13.89
N ASP A 141 1.19 4.63 -13.70
CA ASP A 141 0.81 3.22 -13.70
C ASP A 141 0.43 2.80 -12.28
N VAL A 142 -0.67 2.06 -12.17
CA VAL A 142 -1.16 1.53 -10.91
C VAL A 142 -1.12 0.02 -10.96
N THR A 143 -0.54 -0.60 -9.93
CA THR A 143 -0.66 -2.04 -9.73
C THR A 143 -1.18 -2.35 -8.33
N ILE A 144 -1.97 -3.41 -8.23
CA ILE A 144 -2.44 -3.99 -6.97
C ILE A 144 -1.91 -5.41 -6.91
N ASN A 145 -1.11 -5.72 -5.89
CA ASN A 145 -0.45 -7.02 -5.71
C ASN A 145 0.34 -7.45 -6.97
N GLY A 146 0.94 -6.46 -7.66
CA GLY A 146 1.71 -6.66 -8.88
C GLY A 146 0.88 -6.83 -10.16
N GLN A 147 -0.46 -6.81 -10.08
CA GLN A 147 -1.33 -6.82 -11.26
C GLN A 147 -1.69 -5.40 -11.66
N PRO A 148 -1.59 -5.03 -12.96
CA PRO A 148 -2.08 -3.74 -13.44
C PRO A 148 -3.56 -3.54 -13.12
N VAL A 149 -3.91 -2.28 -12.90
CA VAL A 149 -5.30 -1.84 -12.78
C VAL A 149 -5.72 -1.29 -14.14
N ASP A 150 -6.69 -1.94 -14.76
CA ASP A 150 -7.28 -1.55 -16.05
C ASP A 150 -8.33 -0.43 -15.91
#